data_AF-T1HE53-F1
#
_entry.id   AF-T1HE53-F1
#
_cell.length_a   1.000
_cell.length_b   1.000
_cell.length_c   1.000
_cell.angle_alpha   90.00
_cell.angle_beta   90.00
_cell.angle_gamma   90.00
#
_symmetry.space_group_name_H-M   'P 1'
#
loop_
_entity.id
_entity.type
_entity.pdbx_description
1 polymer ?
#
loop_
_entity_poly.entity_id
_entity_poly.type
_entity_poly.pdbx_seq_one_letter_code
_entity_poly.pdbx_strand_id
1 'polypeptide(L)'
;MQLIQIKPREDQVTIRCTAEGVYPKPNMTISTSDRLDKGHVHVDTLTRNGVYDIIATMTLDDKDLMSPTTFDCVLRIPEANYTVRKSAVYYPDPQPLQQRGKKFLEVAAKLDSPLFVV
;
A
#
# COMPACT_ATOMS: atom_id res chain seq x y z
N MET A 1 9.59 -2.64 14.10
CA MET A 1 8.99 -2.46 12.77
C MET A 1 9.50 -1.17 12.14
N GLN A 2 9.92 -1.24 10.90
CA GLN A 2 10.35 -0.12 10.07
C GLN A 2 9.42 0.01 8.86
N LEU A 3 9.16 1.24 8.42
CA LEU A 3 8.45 1.57 7.20
C LEU A 3 9.34 2.50 6.39
N ILE A 4 9.63 2.14 5.14
CA ILE A 4 10.40 2.97 4.21
C ILE A 4 9.65 3.14 2.88
N GLN A 5 9.93 4.27 2.25
CA GLN A 5 9.49 4.58 0.89
C GLN A 5 10.71 4.45 -0.03
N ILE A 6 10.56 3.70 -1.12
CA ILE A 6 11.59 3.48 -2.12
C ILE A 6 11.01 4.01 -3.43
N LYS A 7 11.74 4.87 -4.15
CA LYS A 7 11.39 5.28 -5.52
C LYS A 7 12.17 4.40 -6.51
N PRO A 8 11.61 3.27 -7.00
CA PRO A 8 12.31 2.43 -7.98
C PRO A 8 12.39 3.08 -9.36
N ARG A 9 11.45 3.99 -9.67
CA ARG A 9 11.36 4.80 -10.89
C ARG A 9 10.86 6.20 -10.53
N GLU A 10 10.95 7.14 -11.46
CA GLU A 10 10.44 8.51 -11.26
C GLU A 10 8.93 8.55 -11.01
N ASP A 11 8.17 7.62 -11.59
CA ASP A 11 6.70 7.59 -11.57
C ASP A 11 6.12 6.52 -10.64
N GLN A 12 6.93 5.96 -9.74
CA GLN A 12 6.51 4.88 -8.85
C GLN A 12 7.07 5.00 -7.45
N VAL A 13 6.30 4.45 -6.51
CA VAL A 13 6.72 4.25 -5.13
C VAL A 13 6.49 2.81 -4.71
N THR A 14 7.51 2.27 -4.04
CA THR A 14 7.42 1.01 -3.31
C THR A 14 7.43 1.32 -1.82
N ILE A 15 6.35 0.92 -1.15
CA ILE A 15 6.25 0.94 0.30
C ILE A 15 6.75 -0.39 0.82
N ARG A 16 7.77 -0.37 1.67
CA ARG A 16 8.33 -1.56 2.29
C ARG A 16 8.29 -1.46 3.80
N CYS A 17 7.68 -2.46 4.43
CA CYS A 17 7.68 -2.63 5.87
C CYS A 17 8.46 -3.86 6.27
N THR A 18 9.21 -3.75 7.37
CA THR A 18 10.00 -4.86 7.90
C THR A 18 9.84 -4.95 9.41
N ALA A 19 9.82 -6.18 9.92
CA ALA A 19 9.97 -6.47 11.34
C ALA A 19 10.80 -7.75 11.49
N GLU A 20 11.83 -7.70 12.33
CA GLU A 20 12.79 -8.78 12.52
C GLU A 20 12.70 -9.31 13.95
N GLY A 21 12.95 -10.60 14.13
CA GLY A 21 13.02 -11.26 15.43
C GLY A 21 11.71 -11.25 16.22
N VAL A 22 10.56 -11.23 15.55
CA VAL A 22 9.25 -11.17 16.22
C VAL A 22 8.73 -12.57 16.55
N TYR A 23 8.01 -12.68 17.66
CA TYR A 23 7.39 -13.92 18.13
C TYR A 23 6.17 -13.59 18.99
N PRO A 24 5.09 -14.39 18.99
CA PRO A 24 4.76 -15.51 18.10
C PRO A 24 4.52 -15.10 16.63
N LYS A 25 3.92 -15.99 15.82
CA LYS A 25 3.74 -15.79 14.37
C LYS A 25 3.04 -14.45 14.06
N PRO A 26 3.68 -13.54 13.30
CA PRO A 26 3.12 -12.24 12.98
C PRO A 26 2.23 -12.25 11.73
N ASN A 27 1.40 -11.22 11.60
CA ASN A 27 0.71 -10.82 10.37
C ASN A 27 1.06 -9.35 10.06
N MET A 28 1.29 -9.02 8.79
CA MET A 28 1.59 -7.65 8.36
C MET A 28 0.70 -7.24 7.19
N THR A 29 0.20 -6.00 7.23
CA THR A 29 -0.64 -5.43 6.17
C THR A 29 -0.18 -4.02 5.83
N ILE A 30 -0.36 -3.62 4.57
CA ILE A 30 -0.17 -2.23 4.11
C ILE A 30 -1.51 -1.74 3.57
N SER A 31 -1.92 -0.54 3.98
CA SER A 31 -3.11 0.15 3.50
C SER A 31 -2.79 1.59 3.12
N THR A 32 -3.58 2.17 2.24
CA THR A 32 -3.50 3.58 1.86
C THR A 32 -4.77 4.32 2.30
N SER A 33 -4.67 5.62 2.56
CA SER A 33 -5.83 6.50 2.77
C SER A 33 -6.73 6.60 1.54
N ASP A 34 -6.20 6.29 0.36
CA ASP A 34 -6.96 6.26 -0.87
C ASP A 34 -7.91 5.05 -0.86
N ARG A 35 -9.20 5.27 -1.14
CA ARG A 35 -10.23 4.21 -1.16
C ARG A 35 -10.17 3.27 -2.37
N LEU A 36 -9.02 3.23 -3.03
CA LEU A 36 -8.83 2.47 -4.25
C LEU A 36 -7.87 1.33 -3.90
N ASP A 37 -8.32 0.09 -4.08
CA ASP A 37 -7.53 -1.13 -3.88
C ASP A 37 -6.46 -1.24 -4.99
N LYS A 38 -5.48 -0.33 -4.97
CA LYS A 38 -4.60 -0.09 -6.13
C LYS A 38 -3.36 -0.96 -6.20
N GLY A 39 -3.06 -1.69 -5.15
CA GLY A 39 -1.81 -2.44 -5.04
C GLY A 39 -2.02 -3.81 -4.43
N HIS A 40 -1.35 -4.81 -4.99
CA HIS A 40 -1.21 -6.10 -4.33
C HIS A 40 -0.11 -5.98 -3.27
N VAL A 41 -0.45 -6.21 -2.00
CA VAL A 41 0.53 -6.34 -0.93
C VAL A 41 1.15 -7.73 -1.00
N HIS A 42 2.45 -7.81 -1.23
CA HIS A 42 3.21 -9.04 -1.12
C HIS A 42 3.79 -9.16 0.29
N VAL A 43 3.62 -10.31 0.93
CA VAL A 43 4.09 -10.55 2.30
C VAL A 43 4.98 -11.78 2.32
N ASP A 44 6.24 -11.58 2.68
CA ASP A 44 7.22 -12.63 2.90
C ASP A 44 7.43 -12.80 4.40
N THR A 45 7.44 -14.05 4.86
CA THR A 45 7.74 -14.38 6.26
C THR A 45 8.80 -15.47 6.31
N LEU A 46 9.94 -15.14 6.90
CA LEU A 46 11.04 -16.06 7.15
C LEU A 46 11.02 -16.48 8.62
N THR A 47 11.23 -17.76 8.89
CA THR A 47 11.40 -18.27 10.25
C THR A 47 12.88 -18.58 10.46
N ARG A 48 13.47 -18.03 11.52
CA ARG A 48 14.86 -18.28 11.91
C ARG A 48 14.94 -18.49 13.42
N ASN A 49 15.49 -19.62 13.87
CA ASN A 49 15.74 -19.88 15.30
C ASN A 49 14.52 -19.67 16.21
N GLY A 50 13.32 -20.04 15.74
CA GLY A 50 12.08 -19.90 16.51
C GLY A 50 11.48 -18.48 16.55
N VAL A 51 12.09 -17.50 15.89
CA VAL A 51 11.54 -16.17 15.65
C VAL A 51 11.22 -15.95 14.17
N TYR A 52 10.43 -14.93 13.87
CA TYR A 52 9.99 -14.58 12.53
C TYR A 52 10.56 -13.23 12.10
N ASP A 53 11.01 -13.17 10.85
CA ASP A 53 11.28 -11.94 10.12
C ASP A 53 10.19 -11.80 9.05
N ILE A 54 9.46 -10.69 9.05
CA ILE A 54 8.33 -10.45 8.14
C ILE A 54 8.53 -9.16 7.36
N ILE A 55 8.30 -9.23 6.05
CA ILE A 55 8.46 -8.14 5.10
C ILE A 55 7.16 -8.01 4.32
N ALA A 56 6.57 -6.82 4.32
CA ALA A 56 5.46 -6.49 3.43
C ALA A 56 5.90 -5.45 2.41
N THR A 57 5.56 -5.66 1.14
CA THR A 57 5.94 -4.78 0.04
C THR A 57 4.71 -4.50 -0.84
N MET A 58 4.54 -3.23 -1.22
CA MET A 58 3.50 -2.80 -2.16
C MET A 58 4.09 -1.74 -3.09
N THR A 59 3.92 -1.90 -4.39
CA THR A 59 4.39 -0.95 -5.41
C THR A 59 3.20 -0.33 -6.12
N LEU A 60 3.22 0.99 -6.29
CA LEU A 60 2.13 1.79 -6.85
C LEU A 60 2.70 2.84 -7.82
N ASP A 61 1.93 3.13 -8.87
CA ASP A 61 2.23 4.23 -9.79
C ASP A 61 1.78 5.57 -9.18
N ASP A 62 2.57 6.63 -9.35
CA ASP A 62 2.29 7.96 -8.81
C ASP A 62 0.98 8.55 -9.38
N LYS A 63 0.64 8.25 -10.64
CA LYS A 63 -0.62 8.68 -11.31
C LYS A 63 -1.87 8.16 -10.60
N ASP A 64 -1.70 7.06 -9.87
CA ASP A 64 -2.75 6.35 -9.20
C ASP A 64 -3.03 6.92 -7.81
N LEU A 65 -2.08 7.64 -7.24
CA LEU A 65 -2.14 8.17 -5.88
C LEU A 65 -2.73 9.59 -5.85
N MET A 66 -3.47 9.90 -4.78
CA MET A 66 -3.86 11.28 -4.48
C MET A 66 -2.69 12.00 -3.79
N SER A 67 -2.54 13.30 -4.03
CA SER A 67 -1.52 14.09 -3.33
C SER A 67 -2.16 14.90 -2.20
N PRO A 68 -1.74 14.71 -0.93
CA PRO A 68 -0.87 13.66 -0.42
C PRO A 68 -1.58 12.32 -0.22
N THR A 69 -0.82 11.21 -0.24
CA THR A 69 -1.30 9.88 0.16
C THR A 69 -0.65 9.49 1.48
N THR A 70 -1.43 8.93 2.41
CA THR A 70 -0.89 8.34 3.64
C THR A 70 -0.87 6.81 3.53
N PHE A 71 0.29 6.22 3.77
CA PHE A 71 0.45 4.77 3.87
C PHE A 71 0.50 4.35 5.33
N ASP A 72 -0.30 3.36 5.67
CA ASP A 72 -0.35 2.73 6.98
C ASP A 72 0.15 1.29 6.88
N CYS A 73 1.10 0.96 7.73
CA CYS A 73 1.60 -0.39 7.90
C CYS A 73 1.27 -0.91 9.28
N VAL A 74 0.61 -2.05 9.35
CA VAL A 74 0.14 -2.64 10.61
C VAL A 74 0.77 -4.01 10.77
N LEU A 75 1.50 -4.19 11.87
CA LEU A 75 2.00 -5.48 12.33
C LEU A 75 1.13 -5.94 13.49
N ARG A 76 0.61 -7.16 13.41
CA ARG A 76 -0.21 -7.81 14.45
C ARG A 76 0.43 -9.12 14.85
N ILE A 77 0.47 -9.38 16.16
CA ILE A 77 0.84 -10.68 16.73
C ILE A 77 -0.34 -11.12 17.60
N PRO A 78 -1.33 -11.85 17.03
CA PRO A 78 -2.59 -12.15 17.69
C PRO A 78 -2.42 -12.87 19.03
N GLU A 79 -1.53 -13.86 19.07
CA GLU A 79 -1.27 -14.67 20.27
C GLU A 79 -0.71 -13.87 21.44
N ALA A 80 -0.02 -12.76 21.15
CA ALA A 80 0.54 -11.86 22.16
C ALA A 80 -0.31 -10.61 22.42
N ASN A 81 -1.48 -10.48 21.76
CA ASN A 81 -2.30 -9.26 21.77
C ASN A 81 -1.51 -7.99 21.42
N TYR A 82 -0.50 -8.12 20.57
CA TYR A 82 0.36 -7.01 20.18
C TYR A 82 -0.06 -6.48 18.82
N THR A 83 -0.19 -5.16 18.71
CA THR A 83 -0.43 -4.47 17.44
C THR A 83 0.35 -3.18 17.42
N VAL A 84 1.08 -2.94 16.33
CA VAL A 84 1.78 -1.68 16.10
C VAL A 84 1.48 -1.16 14.70
N ARG A 85 1.27 0.15 14.60
CA ARG A 85 1.06 0.86 13.35
C ARG A 85 2.21 1.84 13.10
N LYS A 86 2.69 1.91 11.86
CA LYS A 86 3.54 3.00 11.38
C LYS A 86 2.88 3.61 10.16
N SER A 87 2.96 4.93 10.07
CA SER A 87 2.35 5.69 8.99
C SER A 87 3.41 6.55 8.32
N ALA A 88 3.29 6.75 7.01
CA ALA A 88 4.15 7.67 6.28
C ALA A 88 3.34 8.42 5.21
N VAL A 89 3.59 9.72 5.09
CA VAL A 89 2.99 10.56 4.05
C VAL A 89 3.87 10.52 2.81
N TYR A 90 3.26 10.33 1.65
CA TYR A 90 3.90 10.34 0.35
C TYR A 90 3.30 11.44 -0.52
N TYR A 91 4.18 12.14 -1.23
CA TYR A 91 3.82 13.17 -2.19
C TYR A 91 4.22 12.67 -3.58
N PRO A 92 3.25 12.21 -4.38
CA PRO A 92 3.50 11.86 -5.78
C PRO A 92 4.01 13.06 -6.55
N ASP A 93 4.87 12.83 -7.53
CA ASP A 93 5.40 13.92 -8.35
C ASP A 93 4.25 14.59 -9.13
N PRO A 94 4.29 15.93 -9.33
CA PRO A 94 3.22 16.65 -10.01
C PRO A 94 3.01 16.09 -11.43
N GLN A 95 1.92 15.35 -11.61
CA GLN A 95 1.48 14.94 -12.94
C GLN A 95 1.24 16.22 -13.76
N PRO A 96 1.80 16.37 -14.97
CA PRO A 96 1.45 17.49 -15.83
C PRO A 96 -0.08 17.53 -16.02
N LEU A 97 -0.67 18.73 -16.01
CA LEU A 97 -2.11 19.06 -16.00
C LEU A 97 -3.02 18.31 -17.01
N GLN A 98 -2.45 17.48 -17.89
CA GLN A 98 -3.12 16.68 -18.92
C GLN A 98 -3.88 15.45 -18.37
N GLN A 99 -3.60 14.96 -17.15
CA GLN A 99 -4.20 13.71 -16.65
C GLN A 99 -5.44 13.90 -15.75
N ARG A 100 -5.62 15.08 -15.16
CA ARG A 100 -6.75 15.36 -14.27
C ARG A 100 -8.11 15.29 -14.98
N GLY A 101 -8.16 15.60 -16.28
CA GLY A 101 -9.37 15.49 -17.09
C GLY A 101 -9.72 14.04 -17.50
N LYS A 102 -8.74 13.15 -17.59
CA LYS A 102 -8.95 11.76 -18.04
C LYS A 102 -9.57 10.87 -16.96
N LYS A 103 -9.13 11.04 -15.70
CA LYS A 103 -9.66 10.27 -14.56
C LYS A 103 -11.14 10.58 -14.26
N PHE A 104 -11.57 11.82 -14.46
CA PHE A 104 -12.98 12.20 -14.32
C PHE A 104 -13.83 11.61 -15.47
N LEU A 105 -13.29 11.59 -16.69
CA LEU A 105 -13.97 11.03 -17.86
C LEU A 105 -14.10 9.50 -17.78
N GLU A 106 -13.10 8.80 -17.23
CA GLU A 106 -13.14 7.35 -17.04
C GLU A 106 -14.16 6.93 -15.96
N VAL A 107 -14.26 7.70 -14.87
CA VAL A 107 -15.29 7.47 -13.83
C VAL A 107 -16.68 7.76 -14.37
N ALA A 108 -16.87 8.81 -15.19
CA ALA A 108 -18.14 9.10 -15.84
C ALA A 108 -18.54 8.00 -16.85
N ALA A 109 -17.61 7.54 -17.68
CA ALA A 109 -17.86 6.46 -18.65
C ALA A 109 -18.26 5.12 -17.99
N LYS A 110 -17.85 4.90 -16.74
CA LYS A 110 -18.20 3.70 -15.96
C LYS A 110 -19.59 3.80 -15.32
N LEU A 111 -20.10 5.02 -15.09
CA LEU A 111 -21.49 5.24 -14.63
C LEU A 111 -22.50 5.15 -15.78
N ASP A 112 -22.11 5.45 -17.02
CA ASP A 112 -23.00 5.42 -18.20
C ASP A 112 -23.04 4.08 -18.95
N SER A 113 -22.43 3.00 -18.42
CA SER A 113 -22.49 1.66 -19.06
C SER A 113 -23.85 0.99 -18.83
N PRO A 114 -24.66 0.71 -19.87
CA PRO A 114 -25.89 -0.03 -19.74
C PRO A 114 -25.59 -1.52 -19.89
N LEU A 115 -25.16 -2.18 -18.81
CA LEU A 115 -25.12 -3.63 -18.76
C LEU A 115 -25.90 -4.15 -17.56
N PHE A 116 -27.22 -3.96 -17.62
CA PHE A 116 -28.22 -4.84 -17.01
C PHE A 116 -29.58 -4.53 -17.67
N VAL A 117 -29.82 -5.10 -18.84
CA VAL A 117 -31.17 -5.43 -19.29
C VAL A 117 -31.10 -6.87 -19.78
N VAL A 118 -31.98 -7.68 -19.17
CA VAL A 118 -32.12 -9.14 -19.19
C VAL A 118 -32.19 -9.73 -20.60
#